data_AF-A0A7R9TRL8-F1
#
_entry.id   AF-A0A7R9TRL8-F1
#
_cell.length_a   1.000
_cell.length_b   1.000
_cell.length_c   1.000
_cell.angle_alpha   90.00
_cell.angle_beta   90.00
_cell.angle_gamma   90.00
#
_symmetry.space_group_name_H-M   'P 1'
#
loop_
_entity.id
_entity.type
_entity.pdbx_description
1 polymer ?
#
loop_
_entity_poly.entity_id
_entity_poly.type
_entity_poly.pdbx_seq_one_letter_code
_entity_poly.pdbx_strand_id
1 'polypeptide(L)'
;RAAAAAAGWDGALKLLRDAGDPDTADRVATNDWYRVERALEILRASGRPLGSYAPESPPPFDFRCVLLDAPRVQLYRRIDDRVECMVCDGMLDEAAMMLRRGIAPGSTSAASAIGYRQAMEFLAARAAAAAGGGGGGATGSGRASG
;
A
#
# COMPACT_ATOMS: atom_id res chain seq x y z
N ARG A 1 -0.24 7.00 15.59
CA ARG A 1 -0.22 5.52 15.46
C ARG A 1 -0.60 4.79 16.75
N ALA A 2 0.26 4.65 17.77
CA ALA A 2 0.00 3.71 18.88
C ALA A 2 -1.30 3.94 19.68
N ALA A 3 -1.64 5.20 20.03
CA ALA A 3 -2.80 5.47 20.89
C ALA A 3 -4.18 5.26 20.21
N ALA A 4 -4.31 5.60 18.92
CA ALA A 4 -5.57 5.45 18.19
C ALA A 4 -5.82 3.98 17.79
N ALA A 5 -4.77 3.25 17.39
CA ALA A 5 -4.87 1.83 17.05
C ALA A 5 -5.19 0.97 18.29
N ALA A 6 -4.65 1.33 19.46
CA ALA A 6 -4.92 0.62 20.72
C ALA A 6 -6.36 0.77 21.22
N ALA A 7 -7.04 1.87 20.88
CA ALA A 7 -8.41 2.16 21.31
C ALA A 7 -9.49 1.58 20.37
N GLY A 8 -9.09 0.96 19.26
CA GLY A 8 -10.03 0.51 18.23
C GLY A 8 -10.66 1.67 17.45
N TRP A 9 -11.48 1.32 16.45
CA TRP A 9 -12.08 2.29 15.52
C TRP A 9 -12.91 3.36 16.24
N ASP A 10 -13.83 2.95 17.10
CA ASP A 10 -14.69 3.87 17.85
C ASP A 10 -13.89 4.76 18.79
N GLY A 11 -12.84 4.22 19.40
CA GLY A 11 -11.91 4.98 20.23
C GLY A 11 -11.15 6.03 19.42
N ALA A 12 -10.73 5.72 18.20
CA ALA A 12 -10.08 6.67 17.32
C ALA A 12 -11.02 7.80 16.86
N LEU A 13 -12.28 7.48 16.54
CA LEU A 13 -13.30 8.48 16.24
C LEU A 13 -13.57 9.37 17.45
N LYS A 14 -13.68 8.79 18.65
CA LYS A 14 -13.85 9.54 19.90
C LYS A 14 -12.66 10.49 20.12
N LEU A 15 -11.43 10.03 19.94
CA LEU A 15 -10.23 10.86 20.05
C LEU A 15 -10.26 12.05 19.07
N LEU A 16 -10.74 11.85 17.85
CA LEU A 16 -10.84 12.91 16.85
C LEU A 16 -11.92 13.94 17.22
N ARG A 17 -13.07 13.49 17.72
CA ARG A 17 -14.12 14.37 18.27
C ARG A 17 -13.62 15.19 19.44
N ASP A 18 -13.03 14.53 20.43
CA ASP A 18 -12.51 15.16 21.65
C ASP A 18 -11.39 16.15 21.33
N ALA A 19 -10.61 15.90 20.28
CA ALA A 19 -9.56 16.80 19.82
C ALA A 19 -10.09 18.06 19.10
N GLY A 20 -11.36 18.08 18.67
CA GLY A 20 -12.01 19.24 18.05
C GLY A 20 -12.35 19.11 16.57
N ASP A 21 -12.37 17.91 15.98
CA ASP A 21 -12.79 17.69 14.59
C ASP A 21 -13.93 16.65 14.49
N PRO A 22 -15.11 16.96 15.05
CA PRO A 22 -16.25 16.05 15.01
C PRO A 22 -16.75 15.80 13.58
N ASP A 23 -16.70 16.80 12.71
CA ASP A 23 -17.17 16.70 11.32
C ASP A 23 -16.40 15.64 10.54
N THR A 24 -15.08 15.57 10.70
CA THR A 24 -14.29 14.50 10.05
C THR A 24 -14.60 13.14 10.65
N ALA A 25 -14.81 13.05 11.98
CA ALA A 25 -15.18 11.81 12.65
C ALA A 25 -16.56 11.27 12.20
N ASP A 26 -17.50 12.14 11.84
CA ASP A 26 -18.82 11.77 11.32
C ASP A 26 -18.81 11.32 9.85
N ARG A 27 -17.93 11.92 9.04
CA ARG A 27 -17.92 11.72 7.58
C ARG A 27 -16.98 10.63 7.10
N VAL A 28 -15.99 10.26 7.90
CA VAL A 28 -14.99 9.28 7.51
C VAL A 28 -15.62 7.90 7.33
N ALA A 29 -15.29 7.23 6.23
CA ALA A 29 -15.76 5.87 5.98
C ALA A 29 -15.21 4.91 7.04
N THR A 30 -15.99 3.89 7.38
CA THR A 30 -15.61 2.88 8.37
C THR A 30 -14.25 2.27 8.04
N ASN A 31 -13.35 2.21 9.02
CA ASN A 31 -11.98 1.69 8.92
C ASN A 31 -11.06 2.45 7.94
N ASP A 32 -11.40 3.68 7.53
CA ASP A 32 -10.45 4.57 6.85
C ASP A 32 -9.47 5.20 7.87
N TRP A 33 -8.58 4.35 8.38
CA TRP A 33 -7.55 4.71 9.34
C TRP A 33 -6.65 5.82 8.83
N TYR A 34 -6.35 5.83 7.54
CA TYR A 34 -5.54 6.87 6.92
C TYR A 34 -6.16 8.26 7.11
N ARG A 35 -7.45 8.41 6.83
CA ARG A 35 -8.14 9.71 7.01
C ARG A 35 -8.23 10.14 8.47
N VAL A 36 -8.50 9.21 9.40
CA VAL A 36 -8.54 9.52 10.84
C VAL A 36 -7.17 9.95 11.34
N GLU A 37 -6.11 9.19 11.01
CA GLU A 37 -4.74 9.55 11.39
C GLU A 37 -4.36 10.92 10.81
N ARG A 38 -4.68 11.16 9.53
CA ARG A 38 -4.34 12.42 8.87
C ARG A 38 -5.05 13.63 9.50
N ALA A 39 -6.31 13.49 9.87
CA ALA A 39 -7.06 14.54 10.54
C ALA A 39 -6.47 14.87 11.92
N LEU A 40 -6.15 13.84 12.72
CA LEU A 40 -5.48 14.01 14.01
C LEU A 40 -4.09 14.66 13.86
N GLU A 41 -3.32 14.28 12.85
CA GLU A 41 -2.01 14.88 12.57
C GLU A 41 -2.13 16.37 12.26
N ILE A 42 -3.04 16.74 11.34
CA ILE A 42 -3.26 18.14 10.96
C ILE A 42 -3.72 18.95 12.16
N LEU A 43 -4.69 18.44 12.92
CA LEU A 43 -5.23 19.12 14.09
C LEU A 43 -4.17 19.34 15.17
N ARG A 44 -3.31 18.34 15.42
CA ARG A 44 -2.19 18.47 16.37
C ARG A 44 -1.11 19.43 15.88
N ALA A 45 -0.79 19.42 14.59
CA ALA A 45 0.26 20.25 14.03
C ALA A 45 -0.15 21.71 13.87
N SER A 46 -1.44 21.97 13.58
CA SER A 46 -1.94 23.30 13.22
C SER A 46 -2.89 23.93 14.25
N GLY A 47 -3.45 23.14 15.17
CA GLY A 47 -4.55 23.54 16.04
C GLY A 47 -5.89 23.70 15.32
N ARG A 48 -5.97 23.39 14.02
CA ARG A 48 -7.16 23.58 13.19
C ARG A 48 -7.68 22.26 12.61
N PRO A 49 -9.01 22.04 12.59
CA PRO A 49 -9.61 20.85 11.97
C PRO A 49 -9.30 20.72 10.48
N LEU A 50 -9.33 19.49 9.95
CA LEU A 50 -9.08 19.21 8.53
C LEU A 50 -10.04 19.98 7.62
N GLY A 51 -11.31 20.04 7.99
CA GLY A 51 -12.34 20.76 7.23
C GLY A 51 -12.08 22.26 7.10
N SER A 52 -11.28 22.86 7.99
CA SER A 52 -10.95 24.29 7.93
C SER A 52 -10.00 24.66 6.78
N TYR A 53 -9.47 23.68 6.06
CA TYR A 53 -8.63 23.86 4.87
C TYR A 53 -9.41 23.70 3.57
N ALA A 54 -10.74 23.63 3.64
CA ALA A 54 -11.58 23.65 2.45
C ALA A 54 -11.30 24.94 1.66
N PRO A 55 -11.16 24.87 0.33
CA PRO A 55 -10.96 26.06 -0.49
C PRO A 55 -12.16 27.00 -0.35
N GLU A 56 -11.90 28.28 -0.04
CA GLU A 56 -12.93 29.31 0.16
C GLU A 56 -13.60 29.75 -1.16
N SER A 57 -12.93 29.51 -2.29
CA SER A 57 -13.41 29.88 -3.61
C SER A 57 -13.08 28.77 -4.62
N PRO A 58 -13.88 28.64 -5.69
CA PRO A 58 -13.55 27.77 -6.79
C PRO A 58 -12.19 28.19 -7.40
N PRO A 59 -11.49 27.26 -8.07
CA PRO A 59 -10.25 27.59 -8.77
C PRO A 59 -10.47 28.78 -9.74
N PRO A 60 -9.46 29.63 -9.97
CA PRO A 60 -9.57 30.82 -10.83
C PRO A 60 -9.60 30.47 -12.33
N PHE A 61 -10.06 29.28 -12.69
CA PHE A 61 -10.11 28.75 -14.04
C PHE A 61 -11.37 27.90 -14.24
N ASP A 62 -11.85 27.83 -15.47
CA ASP A 62 -12.96 26.97 -15.85
C ASP A 62 -12.52 25.49 -15.84
N PHE A 63 -12.79 24.81 -14.73
CA PHE A 63 -12.45 23.40 -14.57
C PHE A 63 -13.45 22.52 -15.33
N ARG A 64 -12.98 21.83 -16.37
CA ARG A 64 -13.75 20.85 -17.13
C ARG A 64 -13.20 19.44 -16.87
N CYS A 65 -14.00 18.59 -16.25
CA CYS A 65 -13.68 17.19 -16.04
C CYS A 65 -14.15 16.36 -17.23
N VAL A 66 -13.23 15.62 -17.86
CA VAL A 66 -13.56 14.64 -18.91
C VAL A 66 -13.27 13.25 -18.37
N LEU A 67 -14.29 12.39 -18.39
CA LEU A 67 -14.16 10.99 -18.01
C LEU A 67 -14.11 10.11 -19.26
N LEU A 68 -13.10 9.26 -19.36
CA LEU A 68 -13.03 8.23 -20.39
C LEU A 68 -13.67 6.96 -19.84
N ASP A 69 -14.69 6.46 -20.53
CA ASP A 69 -15.36 5.21 -20.18
C ASP A 69 -15.14 4.18 -21.29
N ALA A 70 -15.05 2.91 -20.89
CA ALA A 70 -14.88 1.78 -21.80
C ALA A 70 -15.64 0.56 -21.27
N PRO A 71 -16.19 -0.30 -22.15
CA PRO A 71 -16.82 -1.53 -21.73
C PRO A 71 -15.87 -2.38 -20.87
N ARG A 72 -16.33 -2.83 -19.70
CA ARG A 72 -15.48 -3.55 -18.71
C ARG A 72 -14.67 -4.69 -19.31
N VAL A 73 -15.27 -5.49 -20.20
CA VAL A 73 -14.59 -6.61 -20.86
C VAL A 73 -13.38 -6.15 -21.68
N GLN A 74 -13.51 -5.03 -22.41
CA GLN A 74 -12.41 -4.48 -23.21
C GLN A 74 -11.35 -3.84 -22.31
N LEU A 75 -11.77 -3.16 -21.24
CA LEU A 75 -10.87 -2.57 -20.27
C LEU A 75 -9.98 -3.63 -19.60
N TYR A 76 -10.57 -4.75 -19.15
CA TYR A 76 -9.81 -5.83 -18.53
C TYR A 76 -8.80 -6.47 -19.47
N ARG A 77 -9.19 -6.76 -20.72
CA ARG A 77 -8.24 -7.26 -21.73
C ARG A 77 -7.04 -6.33 -21.91
N ARG A 78 -7.28 -5.02 -22.02
CA ARG A 78 -6.20 -4.04 -22.14
C ARG A 78 -5.32 -3.95 -20.90
N ILE A 79 -5.88 -4.16 -19.71
CA ILE A 79 -5.12 -4.22 -18.46
C ILE A 79 -4.23 -5.46 -18.46
N ASP A 80 -4.76 -6.62 -18.83
CA ASP A 80 -4.01 -7.88 -18.89
C ASP A 80 -2.86 -7.77 -19.89
N ASP A 81 -3.14 -7.35 -21.13
CA ASP A 81 -2.13 -7.14 -22.19
C ASP A 81 -1.02 -6.18 -21.71
N ARG A 82 -1.41 -5.10 -21.02
CA ARG A 82 -0.43 -4.12 -20.51
C ARG A 82 0.43 -4.71 -19.40
N VAL A 83 -0.13 -5.53 -18.51
CA VAL A 83 0.64 -6.20 -17.45
C VAL A 83 1.66 -7.16 -18.07
N GLU A 84 1.26 -7.93 -19.09
CA GLU A 84 2.18 -8.80 -19.82
C GLU A 84 3.34 -8.00 -20.44
N CYS A 85 3.03 -6.89 -21.13
CA CYS A 85 4.07 -6.01 -21.67
C CYS A 85 4.99 -5.46 -20.59
N MET A 86 4.46 -4.96 -19.45
CA MET A 86 5.28 -4.44 -18.36
C MET A 86 6.25 -5.49 -17.81
N VAL A 87 5.80 -6.74 -17.67
CA VAL A 87 6.66 -7.84 -17.22
C VAL A 87 7.75 -8.13 -18.26
N CYS A 88 7.39 -8.22 -19.54
CA CYS A 88 8.35 -8.41 -20.63
C CYS A 88 9.37 -7.26 -20.73
N ASP A 89 8.95 -6.04 -20.40
CA ASP A 89 9.76 -4.82 -20.46
C ASP A 89 10.63 -4.61 -19.20
N GLY A 90 10.70 -5.59 -18.29
CA GLY A 90 11.67 -5.59 -17.19
C GLY A 90 11.13 -5.05 -15.85
N MET A 91 9.81 -5.00 -15.65
CA MET A 91 9.22 -4.59 -14.36
C MET A 91 9.74 -5.42 -13.17
N LEU A 92 10.00 -6.73 -13.36
CA LEU A 92 10.56 -7.58 -12.31
C LEU A 92 12.00 -7.20 -11.95
N ASP A 93 12.79 -6.76 -12.94
CA ASP A 93 14.16 -6.31 -12.71
C ASP A 93 14.19 -5.00 -11.91
N GLU A 94 13.26 -4.09 -12.21
CA GLU A 94 13.07 -2.87 -11.44
C GLU A 94 12.65 -3.16 -9.99
N ALA A 95 11.67 -4.05 -9.79
CA ALA A 95 11.25 -4.48 -8.46
C ALA A 95 12.39 -5.15 -7.68
N ALA A 96 13.19 -6.00 -8.34
CA ALA A 96 14.38 -6.61 -7.75
C ALA A 96 15.43 -5.56 -7.36
N MET A 97 15.61 -4.51 -8.17
CA MET A 97 16.50 -3.40 -7.87
C MET A 97 16.05 -2.63 -6.61
N MET A 98 14.75 -2.38 -6.46
CA MET A 98 14.21 -1.75 -5.25
C MET A 98 14.47 -2.59 -4.00
N LEU A 99 14.25 -3.91 -4.07
CA LEU A 99 14.54 -4.83 -2.98
C LEU A 99 16.03 -4.82 -2.61
N ARG A 100 16.93 -4.86 -3.61
CA ARG A 100 18.39 -4.79 -3.39
C ARG A 100 18.82 -3.48 -2.73
N ARG A 101 18.07 -2.39 -2.93
CA ARG A 101 18.29 -1.11 -2.26
C ARG A 101 17.70 -1.04 -0.84
N GLY A 102 17.17 -2.14 -0.33
CA GLY A 102 16.59 -2.22 1.01
C GLY A 102 15.18 -1.63 1.12
N ILE A 103 14.51 -1.35 0.00
CA ILE A 103 13.11 -0.91 0.02
C ILE A 103 12.24 -2.14 0.24
N ALA A 104 11.58 -2.22 1.40
CA ALA A 104 10.67 -3.33 1.70
C ALA A 104 9.33 -3.18 0.96
N PRO A 105 8.66 -4.29 0.59
CA PRO A 105 7.31 -4.24 0.02
C PRO A 105 6.36 -3.45 0.92
N GLY A 106 5.56 -2.54 0.34
CA GLY A 106 4.60 -1.73 1.09
C GLY A 106 5.20 -0.65 2.02
N SER A 107 6.53 -0.48 2.06
CA SER A 107 7.17 0.49 2.97
C SER A 107 7.03 1.95 2.53
N THR A 108 6.82 2.18 1.23
CA THR A 108 6.66 3.51 0.63
C THR A 108 5.45 3.50 -0.31
N SER A 109 4.99 4.68 -0.74
CA SER A 109 3.94 4.78 -1.76
C SER A 109 4.32 4.06 -3.06
N ALA A 110 5.57 4.21 -3.50
CA ALA A 110 6.10 3.50 -4.67
C ALA A 110 6.09 1.98 -4.46
N ALA A 111 6.58 1.48 -3.32
CA ALA A 111 6.59 0.05 -3.00
C ALA A 111 5.20 -0.52 -2.66
N SER A 112 4.18 0.34 -2.56
CA SER A 112 2.78 -0.03 -2.36
C SER A 112 1.95 0.03 -3.64
N ALA A 113 2.53 0.52 -4.74
CA ALA A 113 1.84 0.61 -6.02
C ALA A 113 1.42 -0.77 -6.53
N ILE A 114 0.26 -0.83 -7.18
CA ILE A 114 -0.26 -2.04 -7.82
C ILE A 114 0.76 -2.53 -8.84
N GLY A 115 1.04 -3.83 -8.83
CA GLY A 115 2.07 -4.46 -9.62
C GLY A 115 3.40 -4.55 -8.87
N TYR A 116 3.94 -3.43 -8.39
CA TYR A 116 5.23 -3.40 -7.70
C TYR A 116 5.21 -4.18 -6.39
N ARG A 117 4.19 -3.95 -5.56
CA ARG A 117 4.06 -4.68 -4.29
C ARG A 117 4.05 -6.20 -4.51
N GLN A 118 3.22 -6.67 -5.46
CA GLN A 118 3.09 -8.08 -5.80
C GLN A 118 4.39 -8.66 -6.36
N ALA A 119 5.05 -7.94 -7.28
CA ALA A 119 6.33 -8.33 -7.85
C ALA A 119 7.42 -8.47 -6.76
N MET A 120 7.51 -7.49 -5.86
CA MET A 120 8.47 -7.51 -4.76
C MET A 120 8.19 -8.65 -3.77
N GLU A 121 6.93 -8.85 -3.37
CA GLU A 121 6.52 -9.96 -2.50
C GLU A 121 6.84 -11.32 -3.14
N PHE A 122 6.55 -11.49 -4.44
CA PHE A 122 6.88 -12.69 -5.20
C PHE A 122 8.40 -12.96 -5.21
N LEU A 123 9.21 -11.95 -5.54
CA LEU A 123 10.67 -12.07 -5.59
C LEU A 123 11.26 -12.40 -4.21
N ALA A 124 10.77 -11.75 -3.15
CA ALA A 124 11.20 -12.02 -1.78
C ALA A 124 10.87 -13.48 -1.36
N ALA A 125 9.67 -13.96 -1.68
CA ALA A 125 9.27 -15.34 -1.41
C ALA A 125 10.13 -16.35 -2.18
N ARG A 126 10.43 -16.08 -3.46
CA ARG A 126 11.32 -16.93 -4.28
C ARG A 126 12.74 -16.99 -3.72
N ALA A 127 13.29 -15.86 -3.28
CA ALA A 127 14.62 -15.80 -2.67
C ALA A 127 14.67 -16.60 -1.36
N ALA A 128 13.65 -16.50 -0.51
CA ALA A 128 13.55 -17.27 0.73
C ALA A 128 13.47 -18.78 0.47
N ALA A 129 12.68 -19.22 -0.51
CA ALA A 129 12.57 -20.63 -0.88
C ALA A 129 13.91 -21.20 -1.41
N ALA A 130 14.67 -20.42 -2.18
CA ALA A 130 15.98 -20.83 -2.68
C ALA A 130 17.01 -20.99 -1.55
N ALA A 131 16.97 -20.12 -0.53
CA ALA A 131 17.88 -20.20 0.63
C ALA A 131 17.58 -21.39 1.55
N GLY A 132 16.33 -21.88 1.59
CA GLY A 132 15.90 -23.01 2.44
C GLY A 132 16.16 -24.40 1.86
N GLY A 133 16.60 -24.52 0.60
CA GLY A 133 16.76 -25.81 -0.11
C GLY A 133 18.13 -26.52 0.05
N GLY A 134 19.04 -26.00 0.88
CA GLY A 134 20.43 -26.49 0.98
C GLY A 134 20.69 -27.67 1.94
N GLY A 135 19.67 -28.33 2.47
CA GLY A 135 19.82 -29.38 3.50
C GLY A 135 19.19 -30.71 3.10
N GLY A 136 19.78 -31.45 2.17
CA GLY A 136 19.27 -32.78 1.82
C GLY A 136 20.11 -33.47 0.75
N GLY A 137 21.25 -34.03 1.13
CA GLY A 137 22.09 -34.77 0.19
C GLY A 137 23.30 -35.44 0.83
N ALA A 138 23.07 -36.50 1.61
CA ALA A 138 24.06 -37.56 1.83
C ALA A 138 23.34 -38.86 2.22
N THR A 139 22.66 -39.46 1.26
CA THR A 139 22.44 -40.91 1.27
C THR A 139 23.64 -41.57 0.60
N GLY A 140 24.23 -42.57 1.25
CA GLY A 140 25.03 -43.58 0.56
C GLY A 140 26.26 -44.08 1.30
N SER A 141 26.13 -45.32 1.76
CA SER A 141 27.11 -46.40 1.58
C SER A 141 28.00 -46.77 2.77
N GLY A 142 27.56 -47.84 3.46
CA GLY A 142 28.35 -49.06 3.57
C GLY A 142 29.55 -49.07 4.52
N ARG A 143 29.41 -49.84 5.60
CA ARG A 143 30.28 -51.01 5.81
C ARG A 143 29.70 -51.94 6.87
N ALA A 144 29.64 -53.22 6.49
CA ALA A 144 29.52 -54.35 7.39
C ALA A 144 30.74 -54.40 8.34
N SER A 145 30.56 -54.99 9.52
CA SER A 145 31.47 -55.91 10.24
C SER A 145 31.14 -55.90 11.73
N GLY A 146 30.93 -57.08 12.33
CA GLY A 146 30.98 -57.30 13.79
C GLY A 146 29.78 -58.03 14.33
#